data_AF-A0A3M7QD04-F1
#
_entry.id   AF-A0A3M7QD04-F1
#
_cell.length_a   1.000
_cell.length_b   1.000
_cell.length_c   1.000
_cell.angle_alpha   90.00
_cell.angle_beta   90.00
_cell.angle_gamma   90.00
#
_symmetry.space_group_name_H-M   'P 1'
#
loop_
_entity.id
_entity.type
_entity.pdbx_description
1 polymer ?
#
loop_
_entity_poly.entity_id
_entity_poly.type
_entity_poly.pdbx_seq_one_letter_code
_entity_poly.pdbx_strand_id
1 'polypeptide(L)'
;MKINAIKSIKIIYLLREKLKKIQINQKTSKIFLLCKISGGQKLKKIHLKVEITRNFNGEILKKNSKHSKILKMNQPKMKQTKIDPLKSKLYKILHECLLLSTSHGFPNIIRSKNLFIKTIWMFFSVLSTGLCAYMVTKNIINYMKSEVITKTRIINHYSAEFPTVTICNMNFFTSDFSVSFSKIFENQTLETSPLSGLFEYNYRNQAKNSEQYEKQKYLYGDSIDKIMVECYYDFYPCNRSQFRLISHPNNGNCYQFNSGKDNQGDLKTIHNFDRIGGLRLILNLSVPEGLKYLNPNLGGLIYIHNHTTYPTLVDPVT
;
A
#
# COMPACT_ATOMS: atom_id res chain seq x y z
N MET A 1 0.56 -9.60 -29.74
CA MET A 1 -0.38 -9.46 -28.59
C MET A 1 -0.01 -8.31 -27.64
N LYS A 2 0.40 -7.13 -28.14
CA LYS A 2 0.75 -5.93 -27.32
C LYS A 2 0.03 -4.64 -27.71
N ILE A 3 -0.76 -4.63 -28.80
CA ILE A 3 -1.40 -3.43 -29.35
C ILE A 3 -2.79 -3.14 -28.72
N ASN A 4 -3.45 -4.14 -28.15
CA ASN A 4 -4.80 -3.97 -27.56
C ASN A 4 -4.79 -3.39 -26.13
N ALA A 5 -3.69 -3.51 -25.38
CA ALA A 5 -3.58 -2.96 -24.03
C ALA A 5 -3.47 -1.42 -24.03
N ILE A 6 -2.82 -0.84 -25.04
CA ILE A 6 -2.62 0.62 -25.15
C ILE A 6 -3.92 1.34 -25.52
N LYS A 7 -4.80 0.71 -26.32
CA LYS A 7 -6.12 1.26 -26.65
C LYS A 7 -7.06 1.31 -25.43
N SER A 8 -7.02 0.31 -24.56
CA SER A 8 -7.84 0.25 -23.34
C SER A 8 -7.45 1.32 -22.32
N ILE A 9 -6.14 1.58 -22.16
CA ILE A 9 -5.63 2.60 -21.24
C ILE A 9 -6.02 4.02 -21.72
N LYS A 10 -6.01 4.26 -23.03
CA LYS A 10 -6.39 5.57 -23.61
C LYS A 10 -7.88 5.89 -23.40
N ILE A 11 -8.75 4.88 -23.44
CA ILE A 11 -10.20 5.01 -23.16
C ILE A 11 -10.46 5.29 -21.68
N ILE A 12 -9.75 4.62 -20.78
CA ILE A 12 -9.88 4.84 -19.32
C ILE A 12 -9.41 6.26 -18.95
N TYR A 13 -8.33 6.76 -19.55
CA TYR A 13 -7.86 8.12 -19.31
C TYR A 13 -8.84 9.19 -19.82
N LEU A 14 -9.43 8.97 -21.01
CA LEU A 14 -10.46 9.86 -21.58
C LEU A 14 -11.77 9.87 -20.76
N LEU A 15 -12.15 8.73 -20.17
CA LEU A 15 -13.29 8.65 -19.24
C LEU A 15 -13.00 9.38 -17.92
N ARG A 16 -11.77 9.30 -17.41
CA ARG A 16 -11.34 9.99 -16.18
C ARG A 16 -11.35 11.52 -16.34
N GLU A 17 -10.92 12.02 -17.50
CA GLU A 17 -10.96 13.46 -17.82
C GLU A 17 -12.38 13.98 -18.06
N LYS A 18 -13.26 13.19 -18.71
CA LYS A 18 -14.67 13.56 -18.87
C LYS A 18 -15.44 13.54 -17.53
N LEU A 19 -15.13 12.61 -16.62
CA LEU A 19 -15.71 12.57 -15.28
C LEU A 19 -15.24 13.73 -14.40
N LYS A 20 -13.96 14.14 -14.49
CA LYS A 20 -13.45 15.36 -13.81
C LYS A 20 -14.15 16.64 -14.28
N LYS A 21 -14.43 16.79 -15.58
CA LYS A 21 -15.19 17.95 -16.11
C LYS A 21 -16.65 17.97 -15.65
N ILE A 22 -17.27 16.81 -15.45
CA ILE A 22 -18.64 16.71 -14.92
C ILE A 22 -18.67 17.07 -13.43
N GLN A 23 -17.63 16.72 -12.67
CA GLN A 23 -17.55 16.97 -11.23
C GLN A 23 -17.24 18.45 -10.89
N ILE A 24 -16.64 19.22 -11.81
CA ILE A 24 -16.38 20.66 -11.62
C ILE A 24 -17.61 21.54 -11.92
N ASN A 25 -18.61 21.02 -12.66
CA ASN A 25 -19.78 21.80 -13.10
C ASN A 25 -21.07 21.57 -12.30
N GLN A 26 -21.03 20.85 -11.17
CA GLN A 26 -22.17 20.70 -10.25
C GLN A 26 -22.02 21.63 -9.04
N LYS A 27 -22.20 22.93 -9.26
CA LYS A 27 -22.70 23.84 -8.21
C LYS A 27 -24.23 23.84 -8.34
N THR A 28 -24.91 23.51 -7.24
CA THR A 28 -26.37 23.34 -7.08
C THR A 28 -26.96 21.96 -7.41
N SER A 29 -26.92 21.06 -6.44
CA SER A 29 -28.13 20.41 -5.89
C SER A 29 -27.74 19.43 -4.78
N LYS A 30 -28.33 19.66 -3.59
CA LYS A 30 -28.15 18.89 -2.38
C LYS A 30 -28.58 17.43 -2.58
N ILE A 31 -27.65 16.49 -2.43
CA ILE A 31 -27.94 15.08 -2.10
C ILE A 31 -27.62 14.93 -0.61
N PHE A 32 -28.64 14.68 0.20
CA PHE A 32 -28.51 14.33 1.62
C PHE A 32 -28.08 12.86 1.73
N LEU A 33 -26.88 12.63 2.28
CA LEU A 33 -26.49 11.35 2.88
C LEU A 33 -26.81 11.41 4.39
N LEU A 34 -27.41 10.35 4.91
CA LEU A 34 -27.86 10.16 6.29
C LEU A 34 -26.74 10.31 7.32
N CYS A 35 -27.04 10.93 8.48
CA CYS A 35 -26.38 10.58 9.72
C CYS A 35 -27.33 10.73 10.91
N LYS A 36 -27.37 9.68 11.73
CA LYS A 36 -28.19 9.51 12.93
C LYS A 36 -27.41 10.14 14.09
N ILE A 37 -27.92 11.21 14.72
CA ILE A 37 -27.42 11.70 16.01
C ILE A 37 -28.61 11.87 16.95
N SER A 38 -28.41 11.31 18.14
CA SER A 38 -29.25 11.35 19.33
C SER A 38 -29.65 12.77 19.73
N GLY A 39 -30.81 12.93 20.39
CA GLY A 39 -31.21 14.16 21.06
C GLY A 39 -32.48 14.78 20.46
N GLY A 40 -33.55 14.82 21.26
CA GLY A 40 -34.85 15.30 20.83
C GLY A 40 -34.90 16.81 20.54
N GLN A 41 -35.76 17.19 19.58
CA GLN A 41 -36.62 18.37 19.62
C GLN A 41 -37.57 18.39 18.40
N LYS A 42 -38.82 18.81 18.64
CA LYS A 42 -39.92 18.98 17.66
C LYS A 42 -39.52 19.91 16.52
N LEU A 43 -39.97 19.64 15.28
CA LEU A 43 -40.05 20.68 14.24
C LEU A 43 -41.25 20.50 13.27
N LYS A 44 -41.82 21.65 12.94
CA LYS A 44 -43.11 21.94 12.29
C LYS A 44 -43.21 21.47 10.83
N LYS A 45 -44.45 21.14 10.44
CA LYS A 45 -44.88 20.83 9.07
C LYS A 45 -44.92 22.13 8.24
N ILE A 46 -44.18 22.19 7.12
CA ILE A 46 -44.30 23.27 6.13
C ILE A 46 -44.69 22.62 4.79
N HIS A 47 -45.87 22.99 4.29
CA HIS A 47 -46.33 22.69 2.93
C HIS A 47 -45.72 23.70 1.95
N LEU A 48 -45.09 23.25 0.87
CA LEU A 48 -44.75 24.10 -0.26
C LEU A 48 -45.22 23.47 -1.57
N LYS A 49 -46.15 24.19 -2.19
CA LYS A 49 -46.76 23.99 -3.50
C LYS A 49 -45.84 24.65 -4.53
N VAL A 50 -45.46 23.96 -5.60
CA VAL A 50 -44.69 24.55 -6.71
C VAL A 50 -45.44 24.28 -8.02
N GLU A 51 -46.03 25.36 -8.55
CA GLU A 51 -46.50 25.49 -9.92
C GLU A 51 -45.31 25.71 -10.86
N ILE A 52 -45.32 25.08 -12.04
CA ILE A 52 -44.38 25.36 -13.12
C ILE A 52 -45.18 25.96 -14.29
N THR A 53 -45.01 27.26 -14.49
CA THR A 53 -45.36 27.98 -15.72
C THR A 53 -44.27 27.77 -16.79
N ARG A 54 -44.67 27.54 -18.04
CA ARG A 54 -43.81 27.71 -19.21
C ARG A 54 -44.44 28.76 -20.12
N ASN A 55 -43.68 29.84 -20.35
CA ASN A 55 -44.03 30.94 -21.25
C ASN A 55 -44.10 30.48 -22.71
N PHE A 56 -45.22 30.80 -23.34
CA PHE A 56 -45.37 30.97 -24.78
C PHE A 56 -45.12 32.43 -25.12
N ASN A 57 -44.41 32.73 -26.20
CA ASN A 57 -44.47 34.04 -26.86
C ASN A 57 -45.03 33.88 -28.27
N GLY A 58 -46.04 34.69 -28.57
CA GLY A 58 -46.78 34.74 -29.82
C GLY A 58 -48.11 35.47 -29.60
N GLU A 59 -48.04 36.79 -29.52
CA GLU A 59 -49.11 37.78 -29.79
C GLU A 59 -50.01 37.36 -30.99
N ILE A 60 -51.30 37.70 -31.17
CA ILE A 60 -52.22 38.65 -30.54
C ILE A 60 -53.65 38.39 -31.10
N LEU A 61 -54.66 38.69 -30.28
CA LEU A 61 -56.02 39.22 -30.58
C LEU A 61 -57.26 38.35 -30.92
N LYS A 62 -58.25 38.62 -30.04
CA LYS A 62 -59.68 38.94 -30.23
C LYS A 62 -60.66 37.76 -30.32
N LYS A 63 -61.47 37.57 -29.24
CA LYS A 63 -62.84 38.15 -28.99
C LYS A 63 -63.87 37.49 -29.92
N ASN A 64 -65.09 37.09 -29.56
CA ASN A 64 -65.99 37.33 -28.44
C ASN A 64 -67.12 36.26 -28.59
N SER A 65 -67.56 35.60 -27.52
CA SER A 65 -68.80 35.89 -26.76
C SER A 65 -70.13 35.45 -27.39
N LYS A 66 -70.86 34.63 -26.61
CA LYS A 66 -72.32 34.66 -26.34
C LYS A 66 -73.24 34.34 -27.54
N HIS A 67 -74.41 33.70 -27.43
CA HIS A 67 -75.29 33.33 -26.32
C HIS A 67 -76.34 32.34 -26.87
N SER A 68 -76.77 31.36 -26.05
CA SER A 68 -78.13 30.73 -26.03
C SER A 68 -78.64 30.05 -27.32
N LYS A 69 -79.50 29.03 -27.35
CA LYS A 69 -80.43 28.41 -26.40
C LYS A 69 -80.93 27.12 -27.08
N ILE A 70 -81.49 26.22 -26.28
CA ILE A 70 -82.50 25.19 -26.64
C ILE A 70 -81.96 23.81 -27.07
N LEU A 71 -82.36 22.84 -26.24
CA LEU A 71 -82.24 21.39 -26.38
C LEU A 71 -82.84 20.86 -27.68
N LYS A 72 -82.11 19.99 -28.40
CA LYS A 72 -82.70 18.78 -29.03
C LYS A 72 -81.72 17.61 -28.97
N MET A 73 -82.29 16.46 -28.63
CA MET A 73 -81.65 15.15 -28.46
C MET A 73 -80.91 14.71 -29.71
N ASN A 74 -79.67 14.21 -29.55
CA ASN A 74 -79.16 12.99 -30.19
C ASN A 74 -77.67 12.75 -29.92
N GLN A 75 -77.37 11.47 -29.64
CA GLN A 75 -76.08 10.76 -29.65
C GLN A 75 -75.04 11.08 -28.55
N PRO A 76 -74.57 10.07 -27.78
CA PRO A 76 -73.38 10.23 -26.95
C PRO A 76 -72.15 10.39 -27.86
N LYS A 77 -71.68 11.63 -27.98
CA LYS A 77 -70.37 11.96 -28.56
C LYS A 77 -69.30 11.24 -27.75
N MET A 78 -68.65 10.24 -28.35
CA MET A 78 -67.37 9.72 -27.88
C MET A 78 -66.40 10.89 -27.75
N LYS A 79 -66.04 11.23 -26.51
CA LYS A 79 -64.93 12.14 -26.21
C LYS A 79 -63.65 11.47 -26.70
N GLN A 80 -63.27 11.76 -27.94
CA GLN A 80 -61.94 11.43 -28.46
C GLN A 80 -60.93 12.29 -27.69
N THR A 81 -60.34 11.72 -26.64
CA THR A 81 -59.17 12.29 -26.00
C THR A 81 -58.02 12.16 -26.99
N LYS A 82 -57.59 13.28 -27.58
CA LYS A 82 -56.42 13.34 -28.47
C LYS A 82 -55.20 12.85 -27.68
N ILE A 83 -54.79 11.61 -27.95
CA ILE A 83 -53.52 11.07 -27.46
C ILE A 83 -52.43 11.84 -28.18
N ASP A 84 -51.54 12.50 -27.42
CA ASP A 84 -50.42 13.27 -27.99
C ASP A 84 -49.67 12.42 -29.02
N PRO A 85 -49.47 12.91 -30.26
CA PRO A 85 -48.87 12.13 -31.35
C PRO A 85 -47.43 11.70 -31.04
N LEU A 86 -46.76 12.43 -30.14
CA LEU A 86 -45.45 12.09 -29.62
C LEU A 86 -45.49 10.86 -28.69
N LYS A 87 -46.54 10.75 -27.85
CA LYS A 87 -46.70 9.67 -26.87
C LYS A 87 -47.03 8.34 -27.54
N SER A 88 -47.87 8.37 -28.58
CA SER A 88 -48.19 7.17 -29.37
C SER A 88 -46.99 6.67 -30.18
N LYS A 89 -46.22 7.60 -30.79
CA LYS A 89 -44.97 7.27 -31.49
C LYS A 89 -43.92 6.70 -30.54
N LEU A 90 -43.76 7.29 -29.35
CA LEU A 90 -42.83 6.81 -28.32
C LEU A 90 -43.22 5.42 -27.79
N TYR A 91 -44.50 5.19 -27.52
CA TYR A 91 -44.99 3.87 -27.07
C TYR A 91 -44.68 2.79 -28.11
N LYS A 92 -44.93 3.06 -29.39
CA LYS A 92 -44.66 2.12 -30.48
C LYS A 92 -43.17 1.74 -30.53
N ILE A 93 -42.30 2.74 -30.44
CA ILE A 93 -40.84 2.53 -30.42
C ILE A 93 -40.42 1.70 -29.19
N LEU A 94 -40.87 2.07 -27.99
CA LEU A 94 -40.52 1.34 -26.76
C LEU A 94 -41.01 -0.11 -26.80
N HIS A 95 -42.22 -0.34 -27.32
CA HIS A 95 -42.80 -1.66 -27.44
C HIS A 95 -42.03 -2.54 -28.44
N GLU A 96 -41.66 -2.01 -29.61
CA GLU A 96 -40.81 -2.70 -30.58
C GLU A 96 -39.41 -3.00 -29.99
N CYS A 97 -38.81 -2.03 -29.30
CA CYS A 97 -37.51 -2.24 -28.64
C CYS A 97 -37.54 -3.32 -27.57
N LEU A 98 -38.58 -3.37 -26.72
CA LEU A 98 -38.68 -4.37 -25.66
C LEU A 98 -38.98 -5.78 -26.21
N LEU A 99 -39.74 -5.88 -27.30
CA LEU A 99 -39.98 -7.14 -28.01
C LEU A 99 -38.72 -7.69 -28.68
N LEU A 100 -37.88 -6.82 -29.22
CA LEU A 100 -36.61 -7.17 -29.87
C LEU A 100 -35.44 -7.24 -28.89
N SER A 101 -35.67 -6.97 -27.61
CA SER A 101 -34.59 -6.95 -26.63
C SER A 101 -34.01 -8.35 -26.43
N THR A 102 -32.69 -8.42 -26.26
CA THR A 102 -31.96 -9.65 -25.96
C THR A 102 -32.16 -10.10 -24.50
N SER A 103 -32.75 -9.25 -23.67
CA SER A 103 -33.11 -9.55 -22.29
C SER A 103 -34.22 -10.60 -22.24
N HIS A 104 -33.90 -11.82 -21.81
CA HIS A 104 -34.81 -12.97 -21.84
C HIS A 104 -36.18 -12.77 -21.16
N GLY A 105 -36.30 -11.82 -20.23
CA GLY A 105 -37.55 -11.50 -19.54
C GLY A 105 -38.54 -10.64 -20.34
N PHE A 106 -38.07 -9.54 -20.93
CA PHE A 106 -38.95 -8.49 -21.48
C PHE A 106 -39.81 -8.93 -22.68
N PRO A 107 -39.30 -9.67 -23.68
CA PRO A 107 -40.12 -10.16 -24.79
C PRO A 107 -41.23 -11.11 -24.33
N ASN A 108 -40.96 -11.96 -23.34
CA ASN A 108 -41.93 -12.92 -22.81
C ASN A 108 -43.03 -12.24 -21.98
N ILE A 109 -42.70 -11.18 -21.25
CA ILE A 109 -43.68 -10.35 -20.51
C ILE A 109 -44.66 -9.69 -21.49
N ILE A 110 -44.17 -9.14 -22.61
CA ILE A 110 -45.01 -8.43 -23.59
C ILE A 110 -45.82 -9.40 -24.46
N ARG A 111 -45.23 -10.54 -24.85
CA ARG A 111 -45.92 -11.56 -25.66
C ARG A 111 -47.04 -12.28 -24.89
N SER A 112 -46.94 -12.36 -23.56
CA SER A 112 -47.92 -13.05 -22.72
C SER A 112 -49.26 -12.32 -22.64
N LYS A 113 -50.35 -13.04 -22.93
CA LYS A 113 -51.74 -12.53 -22.80
C LYS A 113 -52.37 -12.85 -21.44
N ASN A 114 -51.95 -13.96 -20.81
CA ASN A 114 -52.45 -14.39 -19.51
C ASN A 114 -51.75 -13.62 -18.38
N LEU A 115 -52.53 -13.02 -17.49
CA LEU A 115 -52.03 -12.23 -16.36
C LEU A 115 -51.12 -13.05 -15.44
N PHE A 116 -51.43 -14.34 -15.22
CA PHE A 116 -50.62 -15.22 -14.35
C PHE A 116 -49.23 -15.51 -14.95
N ILE A 117 -49.15 -15.76 -16.25
CA ILE A 117 -47.87 -15.99 -16.93
C ILE A 117 -47.04 -14.70 -16.94
N LYS A 118 -47.70 -13.55 -17.09
CA LYS A 118 -47.07 -12.23 -17.06
C LYS A 118 -46.45 -11.92 -15.70
N THR A 119 -47.15 -12.21 -14.60
CA THR A 119 -46.63 -12.01 -13.24
C THR A 119 -45.46 -12.93 -12.94
N ILE A 120 -45.50 -14.18 -13.41
CA ILE A 120 -44.37 -15.12 -13.29
C ILE A 120 -43.12 -14.59 -14.00
N TRP A 121 -43.23 -14.16 -15.26
CA TRP A 121 -42.09 -13.63 -15.99
C TRP A 121 -41.53 -12.35 -15.36
N MET A 122 -42.41 -11.48 -14.85
CA MET A 122 -41.98 -10.29 -14.09
C MET A 122 -41.20 -10.68 -12.83
N PHE A 123 -41.72 -11.62 -12.03
CA PHE A 123 -41.09 -12.07 -10.80
C PHE A 123 -39.69 -12.64 -11.05
N PHE A 124 -39.56 -13.60 -11.96
CA PHE A 124 -38.26 -14.22 -12.25
C PHE A 124 -37.26 -13.25 -12.88
N SER A 125 -37.70 -12.32 -13.72
CA SER A 125 -36.82 -11.31 -14.33
C SER A 125 -36.26 -10.34 -13.28
N VAL A 126 -37.10 -9.90 -12.34
CA VAL A 126 -36.66 -9.03 -11.23
C VAL A 126 -35.72 -9.77 -10.29
N LEU A 127 -36.07 -11.00 -9.90
CA LEU A 127 -35.24 -11.82 -9.02
C LEU A 127 -33.86 -12.10 -9.63
N SER A 128 -33.80 -12.49 -10.91
CA SER A 128 -32.55 -12.74 -11.62
C SER A 128 -31.68 -11.48 -11.71
N THR A 129 -32.28 -10.32 -11.98
CA THR A 129 -31.55 -9.05 -12.05
C THR A 129 -30.99 -8.64 -10.69
N GLY A 130 -31.77 -8.83 -9.62
CA GLY A 130 -31.36 -8.54 -8.24
C GLY A 130 -30.18 -9.41 -7.78
N LEU A 131 -30.24 -10.72 -8.03
CA LEU A 131 -29.15 -11.65 -7.70
C LEU A 131 -27.89 -11.34 -8.50
N CYS A 132 -28.03 -11.00 -9.79
CA CYS A 132 -26.91 -10.59 -10.62
C CYS A 132 -26.25 -9.32 -10.08
N ALA A 133 -27.03 -8.29 -9.76
CA ALA A 133 -26.52 -7.05 -9.16
C ALA A 133 -25.82 -7.31 -7.82
N TYR A 134 -26.37 -8.18 -6.97
CA TYR A 134 -25.74 -8.58 -5.71
C TYR A 134 -24.38 -9.26 -5.93
N MET A 135 -24.31 -10.25 -6.84
CA MET A 135 -23.05 -10.96 -7.15
C MET A 135 -22.01 -10.02 -7.76
N VAL A 136 -22.42 -9.10 -8.65
CA VAL A 136 -21.53 -8.09 -9.22
C VAL A 136 -21.02 -7.15 -8.13
N THR A 137 -21.87 -6.61 -7.26
CA THR A 137 -21.45 -5.76 -6.15
C THR A 137 -20.48 -6.49 -5.23
N LYS A 138 -20.75 -7.75 -4.88
CA LYS A 138 -19.86 -8.58 -4.07
C LYS A 138 -18.50 -8.76 -4.74
N ASN A 139 -18.47 -9.07 -6.04
CA ASN A 139 -17.23 -9.21 -6.79
C ASN A 139 -16.46 -7.90 -6.91
N ILE A 140 -17.16 -6.76 -7.10
CA ILE A 140 -16.53 -5.43 -7.11
C ILE A 140 -15.93 -5.13 -5.74
N ILE A 141 -16.66 -5.36 -4.64
CA ILE A 141 -16.13 -5.14 -3.28
C ILE A 141 -14.91 -6.02 -3.04
N ASN A 142 -14.96 -7.30 -3.41
CA ASN A 142 -13.83 -8.22 -3.28
C ASN A 142 -12.62 -7.79 -4.12
N TYR A 143 -12.85 -7.33 -5.36
CA TYR A 143 -11.80 -6.81 -6.22
C TYR A 143 -11.18 -5.53 -5.63
N MET A 144 -12.01 -4.59 -5.16
CA MET A 144 -11.56 -3.34 -4.55
C MET A 144 -10.85 -3.56 -3.21
N LYS A 145 -11.16 -4.65 -2.49
CA LYS A 145 -10.44 -5.06 -1.27
C LYS A 145 -8.97 -5.40 -1.54
N SER A 146 -8.61 -5.69 -2.79
CA SER A 146 -7.22 -5.93 -3.23
C SER A 146 -6.50 -7.00 -2.40
N GLU A 147 -7.21 -8.06 -2.02
CA GLU A 147 -6.59 -9.17 -1.29
C GLU A 147 -5.57 -9.88 -2.18
N VAL A 148 -4.37 -10.09 -1.65
CA VAL A 148 -3.29 -10.83 -2.31
C VAL A 148 -3.07 -12.14 -1.58
N ILE A 149 -2.86 -13.22 -2.33
CA ILE A 149 -2.49 -14.53 -1.80
C ILE A 149 -1.00 -14.74 -2.05
N THR A 150 -0.25 -14.97 -0.98
CA THR A 150 1.17 -15.32 -1.08
C THR A 150 1.29 -16.80 -1.47
N LYS A 151 2.08 -17.08 -2.51
CA LYS A 151 2.43 -18.45 -2.90
C LYS A 151 3.80 -18.79 -2.33
N THR A 152 3.86 -19.56 -1.25
CA THR A 152 5.10 -20.08 -0.69
C THR A 152 5.51 -21.34 -1.47
N ARG A 153 6.75 -21.38 -1.94
CA ARG A 153 7.34 -22.54 -2.61
C ARG A 153 8.75 -22.74 -2.08
N ILE A 154 9.09 -23.97 -1.76
CA ILE A 154 10.45 -24.36 -1.40
C ILE A 154 11.13 -24.80 -2.70
N ILE A 155 12.18 -24.08 -3.10
CA ILE A 155 12.99 -24.41 -4.27
C ILE A 155 14.36 -24.84 -3.74
N ASN A 156 14.73 -26.10 -3.98
CA ASN A 156 16.01 -26.62 -3.56
C ASN A 156 17.05 -26.28 -4.62
N HIS A 157 17.99 -25.40 -4.28
CA HIS A 157 19.15 -25.09 -5.11
C HIS A 157 20.34 -25.94 -4.67
N TYR A 158 21.11 -26.48 -5.63
CA TYR A 158 22.33 -27.25 -5.37
C TYR A 158 23.49 -26.41 -4.80
N SER A 159 23.41 -25.09 -4.95
CA SER A 159 24.35 -24.12 -4.41
C SER A 159 23.59 -22.87 -3.99
N ALA A 160 23.98 -22.28 -2.87
CA ALA A 160 23.41 -21.02 -2.39
C ALA A 160 24.49 -19.95 -2.30
N GLU A 161 24.15 -18.70 -2.61
CA GLU A 161 25.03 -17.57 -2.32
C GLU A 161 25.20 -17.45 -0.80
N PHE A 162 26.44 -17.43 -0.35
CA PHE A 162 26.73 -17.28 1.08
C PHE A 162 26.47 -15.82 1.47
N PRO A 163 25.76 -15.52 2.57
CA PRO A 163 25.42 -14.14 2.91
C PRO A 163 26.65 -13.31 3.28
N THR A 164 26.48 -12.00 3.36
CA THR A 164 27.47 -11.15 4.04
C THR A 164 27.37 -11.39 5.53
N VAL A 165 28.51 -11.68 6.16
CA VAL A 165 28.61 -11.82 7.63
C VAL A 165 29.47 -10.69 8.17
N THR A 166 28.87 -9.80 8.96
CA THR A 166 29.60 -8.71 9.61
C THR A 166 29.84 -9.06 11.07
N ILE A 167 31.11 -9.04 11.49
CA ILE A 167 31.54 -9.33 12.86
C ILE A 167 32.00 -8.04 13.51
N CYS A 168 31.42 -7.70 14.66
CA CYS A 168 31.77 -6.54 15.47
C CYS A 168 32.08 -6.96 16.90
N ASN A 169 33.02 -6.27 17.55
CA ASN A 169 33.05 -6.28 19.02
C ASN A 169 31.81 -5.50 19.52
N MET A 170 31.19 -5.92 20.61
CA MET A 170 30.08 -5.17 21.18
C MET A 170 30.51 -3.78 21.67
N ASN A 171 31.77 -3.64 22.07
CA ASN A 171 32.34 -2.39 22.55
C ASN A 171 32.97 -1.60 21.41
N PHE A 172 32.75 -0.27 21.39
CA PHE A 172 33.36 0.62 20.40
C PHE A 172 34.87 0.81 20.61
N PHE A 173 35.27 0.88 21.88
CA PHE A 173 36.63 1.18 22.32
C PHE A 173 37.30 -0.09 22.85
N THR A 174 38.27 -0.63 22.11
CA THR A 174 38.85 -1.94 22.44
C THR A 174 40.36 -2.03 22.22
N SER A 175 40.95 -1.04 21.56
CA SER A 175 42.39 -0.97 21.26
C SER A 175 43.21 -0.23 22.31
N ASP A 176 44.54 -0.33 22.22
CA ASP A 176 45.46 0.45 23.06
C ASP A 176 45.40 1.96 22.79
N PHE A 177 45.08 2.34 21.55
CA PHE A 177 44.81 3.73 21.21
C PHE A 177 43.61 4.25 22.00
N SER A 178 42.56 3.44 22.14
CA SER A 178 41.40 3.79 22.96
C SER A 178 41.72 3.93 24.44
N VAL A 179 42.61 3.08 25.00
CA VAL A 179 43.11 3.23 26.38
C VAL A 179 43.84 4.56 26.57
N SER A 180 44.62 4.97 25.57
CA SER A 180 45.36 6.24 25.62
C SER A 180 44.41 7.44 25.49
N PHE A 181 43.42 7.32 24.61
CA PHE A 181 42.37 8.30 24.43
C PHE A 181 41.52 8.44 25.72
N SER A 182 41.17 7.35 26.38
CA SER A 182 40.38 7.31 27.62
C SER A 182 40.98 8.10 28.76
N LYS A 183 42.31 8.01 28.93
CA LYS A 183 43.07 8.77 29.94
C LYS A 183 42.98 10.29 29.78
N ILE A 184 42.81 10.82 28.55
CA ILE A 184 42.69 12.27 28.31
C ILE A 184 41.46 12.85 29.01
N PHE A 185 40.41 12.04 29.16
CA PHE A 185 39.12 12.47 29.71
C PHE A 185 38.85 11.94 31.11
N GLU A 186 39.78 11.17 31.68
CA GLU A 186 39.70 10.64 33.06
C GLU A 186 39.58 11.77 34.09
N ASN A 187 40.14 12.95 33.80
CA ASN A 187 40.07 14.14 34.65
C ASN A 187 38.82 15.00 34.45
N GLN A 188 37.98 14.72 33.45
CA GLN A 188 36.66 15.33 33.36
C GLN A 188 35.74 14.54 34.27
N THR A 189 35.45 15.07 35.46
CA THR A 189 34.55 14.47 36.45
C THR A 189 33.20 14.18 35.81
N LEU A 190 32.98 12.94 35.41
CA LEU A 190 31.75 12.49 34.81
C LEU A 190 30.75 12.25 35.94
N GLU A 191 29.87 13.21 36.17
CA GLU A 191 28.74 13.11 37.13
C GLU A 191 27.75 11.99 36.77
N THR A 192 27.94 11.30 35.65
CA THR A 192 27.07 10.22 35.18
C THR A 192 27.64 8.85 35.53
N SER A 193 26.78 7.96 36.03
CA SER A 193 27.16 6.58 36.35
C SER A 193 27.75 5.88 35.12
N PRO A 194 28.92 5.23 35.23
CA PRO A 194 29.53 4.44 34.16
C PRO A 194 28.65 3.26 33.72
N LEU A 195 27.67 2.87 34.53
CA LEU A 195 26.70 1.83 34.22
C LEU A 195 25.52 2.34 33.36
N SER A 196 25.41 3.66 33.15
CA SER A 196 24.43 4.20 32.21
C SER A 196 25.01 4.11 30.79
N GLY A 197 24.31 3.46 29.85
CA GLY A 197 24.72 3.43 28.43
C GLY A 197 24.89 4.83 27.80
N LEU A 198 24.43 5.88 28.50
CA LEU A 198 24.63 7.28 28.19
C LEU A 198 26.10 7.71 28.28
N PHE A 199 26.87 7.08 29.18
CA PHE A 199 28.29 7.35 29.38
C PHE A 199 29.11 6.98 28.14
N GLU A 200 28.99 5.73 27.67
CA GLU A 200 29.65 5.27 26.43
C GLU A 200 29.18 6.09 25.21
N TYR A 201 27.90 6.46 25.16
CA TYR A 201 27.35 7.30 24.09
C TYR A 201 28.01 8.68 24.01
N ASN A 202 28.14 9.39 25.14
CA ASN A 202 28.79 10.69 25.20
C ASN A 202 30.26 10.59 24.76
N TYR A 203 30.94 9.54 25.22
CA TYR A 203 32.34 9.29 24.90
C TYR A 203 32.55 9.04 23.39
N ARG A 204 31.68 8.23 22.76
CA ARG A 204 31.67 8.03 21.30
C ARG A 204 31.40 9.33 20.54
N ASN A 205 30.47 10.16 21.02
CA ASN A 205 30.17 11.43 20.35
C ASN A 205 31.35 12.41 20.42
N GLN A 206 32.05 12.45 21.54
CA GLN A 206 33.25 13.28 21.69
C GLN A 206 34.36 12.83 20.73
N ALA A 207 34.58 11.53 20.59
CA ALA A 207 35.51 10.99 19.60
C ALA A 207 35.11 11.38 18.16
N LYS A 208 33.81 11.24 17.82
CA LYS A 208 33.25 11.57 16.50
C LYS A 208 33.29 13.05 16.15
N ASN A 209 33.22 13.92 17.15
CA ASN A 209 33.26 15.37 16.95
C ASN A 209 34.67 15.90 16.66
N SER A 210 35.71 15.08 16.83
CA SER A 210 37.08 15.49 16.52
C SER A 210 37.30 15.61 15.01
N GLU A 211 38.03 16.65 14.59
CA GLU A 211 38.40 16.85 13.17
C GLU A 211 39.23 15.67 12.62
N GLN A 212 39.94 14.98 13.50
CA GLN A 212 40.79 13.83 13.16
C GLN A 212 40.01 12.51 13.11
N TYR A 213 38.72 12.49 13.46
CA TYR A 213 37.93 11.26 13.58
C TYR A 213 37.99 10.42 12.31
N GLU A 214 37.80 10.99 11.12
CA GLU A 214 37.81 10.21 9.88
C GLU A 214 39.15 9.51 9.61
N LYS A 215 40.26 10.10 10.05
CA LYS A 215 41.60 9.51 9.93
C LYS A 215 41.88 8.46 11.01
N GLN A 216 41.31 8.64 12.21
CA GLN A 216 41.60 7.82 13.40
C GLN A 216 40.50 6.81 13.73
N LYS A 217 39.35 6.83 13.07
CA LYS A 217 38.17 6.01 13.43
C LYS A 217 38.48 4.52 13.52
N TYR A 218 39.42 4.05 12.71
CA TYR A 218 39.86 2.65 12.69
C TYR A 218 40.88 2.28 13.77
N LEU A 219 41.43 3.27 14.47
CA LEU A 219 42.37 3.04 15.57
C LEU A 219 41.66 2.75 16.89
N TYR A 220 40.39 3.13 17.05
CA TYR A 220 39.66 2.92 18.32
C TYR A 220 39.25 1.46 18.56
N GLY A 221 38.97 0.72 17.49
CA GLY A 221 38.56 -0.67 17.58
C GLY A 221 39.73 -1.64 17.39
N ASP A 222 39.44 -2.91 17.60
CA ASP A 222 40.40 -4.00 17.42
C ASP A 222 40.82 -4.15 15.95
N SER A 223 42.03 -4.69 15.76
CA SER A 223 42.48 -5.19 14.47
C SER A 223 41.86 -6.55 14.14
N ILE A 224 41.91 -6.94 12.87
CA ILE A 224 41.41 -8.25 12.44
C ILE A 224 42.18 -9.39 13.10
N ASP A 225 43.49 -9.21 13.30
CA ASP A 225 44.37 -10.20 13.91
C ASP A 225 44.03 -10.45 15.38
N LYS A 226 43.55 -9.42 16.09
CA LYS A 226 43.07 -9.58 17.47
C LYS A 226 41.69 -10.23 17.48
N ILE A 227 40.71 -9.69 16.73
CA ILE A 227 39.32 -10.18 16.79
C ILE A 227 39.22 -11.62 16.32
N MET A 228 39.98 -12.01 15.29
CA MET A 228 39.86 -13.29 14.62
C MET A 228 41.06 -14.19 14.93
N VAL A 229 40.86 -15.09 15.89
CA VAL A 229 41.85 -16.09 16.29
C VAL A 229 41.93 -17.18 15.22
N GLU A 230 40.78 -17.75 14.85
CA GLU A 230 40.68 -18.75 13.78
C GLU A 230 39.50 -18.45 12.86
N CYS A 231 39.66 -18.80 11.58
CA CYS A 231 38.60 -18.73 10.58
C CYS A 231 38.70 -19.89 9.59
N TYR A 232 37.56 -20.53 9.34
CA TYR A 232 37.40 -21.51 8.28
C TYR A 232 36.16 -21.19 7.46
N TYR A 233 36.24 -21.38 6.15
CA TYR A 233 35.12 -21.30 5.24
C TYR A 233 35.22 -22.45 4.25
N ASP A 234 34.16 -23.24 4.11
CA ASP A 234 34.12 -24.46 3.29
C ASP A 234 35.34 -25.36 3.55
N PHE A 235 35.61 -25.65 4.83
CA PHE A 235 36.73 -26.48 5.31
C PHE A 235 38.14 -25.89 5.12
N TYR A 236 38.31 -24.75 4.43
CA TYR A 236 39.60 -24.11 4.22
C TYR A 236 39.83 -22.93 5.16
N PRO A 237 41.08 -22.68 5.61
CA PRO A 237 41.39 -21.50 6.41
C PRO A 237 41.11 -20.23 5.59
N CYS A 238 40.42 -19.26 6.19
CA CYS A 238 40.12 -17.99 5.53
C CYS A 238 41.37 -17.13 5.40
N ASN A 239 41.44 -16.32 4.35
CA ASN A 239 42.44 -15.26 4.28
C ASN A 239 41.86 -13.97 4.90
N ARG A 240 42.63 -13.32 5.78
CA ARG A 240 42.26 -12.05 6.43
C ARG A 240 41.97 -10.94 5.41
N SER A 241 42.59 -10.97 4.23
CA SER A 241 42.32 -10.02 3.15
C SER A 241 40.91 -10.15 2.55
N GLN A 242 40.20 -11.25 2.82
CA GLN A 242 38.80 -11.47 2.39
C GLN A 242 37.79 -10.77 3.30
N PHE A 243 38.25 -10.12 4.36
CA PHE A 243 37.41 -9.38 5.28
C PHE A 243 37.59 -7.89 5.06
N ARG A 244 36.48 -7.24 4.75
CA ARG A 244 36.45 -5.80 4.58
C ARG A 244 36.25 -5.12 5.93
N LEU A 245 37.16 -4.22 6.30
CA LEU A 245 36.99 -3.34 7.45
C LEU A 245 35.93 -2.27 7.14
N ILE A 246 34.99 -2.12 8.06
CA ILE A 246 33.99 -1.04 8.07
C ILE A 246 33.94 -0.39 9.45
N SER A 247 33.53 0.88 9.50
CA SER A 247 33.23 1.57 10.75
C SER A 247 31.72 1.53 11.00
N HIS A 248 31.31 0.78 12.02
CA HIS A 248 29.94 0.75 12.53
C HIS A 248 29.69 1.91 13.49
N PRO A 249 28.55 2.63 13.39
CA PRO A 249 28.29 3.81 14.21
C PRO A 249 28.31 3.54 15.72
N ASN A 250 27.88 2.35 16.16
CA ASN A 250 27.74 2.03 17.58
C ASN A 250 28.89 1.16 18.12
N ASN A 251 29.58 0.43 17.24
CA ASN A 251 30.50 -0.64 17.63
C ASN A 251 31.93 -0.44 17.08
N GLY A 252 32.18 0.65 16.35
CA GLY A 252 33.53 0.96 15.88
C GLY A 252 33.95 0.01 14.76
N ASN A 253 35.08 -0.66 14.90
CA ASN A 253 35.60 -1.54 13.86
C ASN A 253 34.77 -2.82 13.74
N CYS A 254 34.32 -3.10 12.51
CA CYS A 254 33.71 -4.38 12.17
C CYS A 254 34.29 -4.94 10.87
N TYR A 255 34.23 -6.25 10.73
CA TYR A 255 34.80 -6.98 9.61
C TYR A 255 33.71 -7.71 8.84
N GLN A 256 33.59 -7.43 7.54
CA GLN A 256 32.59 -8.05 6.67
C GLN A 256 33.22 -9.14 5.82
N PHE A 257 32.75 -10.38 6.00
CA PHE A 257 33.02 -11.48 5.10
C PHE A 257 32.04 -11.48 3.93
N ASN A 258 32.54 -11.78 2.73
CA ASN A 258 31.73 -11.89 1.51
C ASN A 258 30.88 -10.64 1.22
N SER A 259 31.50 -9.45 1.31
CA SER A 259 30.78 -8.16 1.18
C SER A 259 30.30 -7.86 -0.25
N GLY A 260 30.78 -8.61 -1.25
CA GLY A 260 30.47 -8.41 -2.66
C GLY A 260 31.10 -7.18 -3.29
N LYS A 261 31.99 -6.49 -2.57
CA LYS A 261 32.68 -5.26 -3.02
C LYS A 261 34.19 -5.42 -3.13
N ASP A 262 34.66 -6.66 -3.15
CA ASP A 262 36.07 -7.00 -3.15
C ASP A 262 36.59 -6.99 -4.60
N ASN A 263 37.88 -6.74 -4.82
CA ASN A 263 38.50 -6.61 -6.15
C ASN A 263 38.37 -7.87 -7.05
N GLN A 264 37.88 -8.99 -6.52
CA GLN A 264 37.66 -10.25 -7.24
C GLN A 264 36.22 -10.42 -7.74
N GLY A 265 35.26 -9.60 -7.31
CA GLY A 265 33.88 -9.55 -7.85
C GLY A 265 33.01 -10.78 -7.61
N ASP A 266 33.59 -11.95 -7.32
CA ASP A 266 32.86 -13.20 -7.21
C ASP A 266 32.36 -13.43 -5.78
N LEU A 267 31.03 -13.46 -5.64
CA LEU A 267 30.37 -13.83 -4.40
C LEU A 267 30.67 -15.29 -4.07
N LYS A 268 31.06 -15.53 -2.81
CA LYS A 268 31.27 -16.90 -2.34
C LYS A 268 29.93 -17.64 -2.27
N THR A 269 29.93 -18.88 -2.75
CA THR A 269 28.77 -19.77 -2.72
C THR A 269 29.08 -20.99 -1.88
N ILE A 270 28.05 -21.58 -1.28
CA ILE A 270 28.16 -22.81 -0.50
C ILE A 270 27.51 -23.96 -1.27
N HIS A 271 28.25 -25.06 -1.38
CA HIS A 271 27.78 -26.32 -1.98
C HIS A 271 27.46 -27.36 -0.89
N ASN A 272 28.19 -27.33 0.22
CA ASN A 272 28.01 -28.23 1.35
C ASN A 272 27.23 -27.53 2.46
N PHE A 273 25.96 -27.91 2.64
CA PHE A 273 25.09 -27.34 3.67
C PHE A 273 25.37 -27.87 5.10
N ASP A 274 26.52 -28.53 5.31
CA ASP A 274 26.91 -29.04 6.62
C ASP A 274 27.43 -27.90 7.51
N ARG A 275 27.32 -28.09 8.83
CA ARG A 275 27.74 -27.11 9.85
C ARG A 275 29.21 -26.71 9.71
N ILE A 276 30.05 -27.64 9.23
CA ILE A 276 31.50 -27.43 9.08
C ILE A 276 31.83 -26.77 7.72
N GLY A 277 30.94 -26.89 6.72
CA GLY A 277 31.09 -26.25 5.41
C GLY A 277 30.77 -24.74 5.41
N GLY A 278 30.13 -24.24 6.47
CA GLY A 278 29.86 -22.82 6.65
C GLY A 278 31.09 -22.00 7.08
N LEU A 279 30.84 -20.73 7.41
CA LEU A 279 31.83 -19.86 8.04
C LEU A 279 31.94 -20.21 9.53
N ARG A 280 33.13 -20.63 9.96
CA ARG A 280 33.45 -20.98 11.34
C ARG A 280 34.51 -20.02 11.86
N LEU A 281 34.24 -19.40 13.00
CA LEU A 281 35.08 -18.36 13.59
C LEU A 281 35.38 -18.69 15.04
N ILE A 282 36.61 -18.44 15.47
CA ILE A 282 36.97 -18.32 16.89
C ILE A 282 37.38 -16.87 17.10
N LEU A 283 36.66 -16.19 17.99
CA LEU A 283 36.81 -14.74 18.19
C LEU A 283 37.42 -14.43 19.54
N ASN A 284 38.31 -13.44 19.58
CA ASN A 284 38.76 -12.82 20.82
C ASN A 284 38.16 -11.42 20.94
N LEU A 285 37.22 -11.29 21.87
CA LEU A 285 36.43 -10.07 22.08
C LEU A 285 36.79 -9.38 23.41
N SER A 286 37.96 -9.71 23.97
CA SER A 286 38.44 -9.14 25.22
C SER A 286 38.63 -7.62 25.12
N VAL A 287 38.17 -6.91 26.14
CA VAL A 287 38.38 -5.47 26.30
C VAL A 287 39.52 -5.23 27.31
N PRO A 288 40.45 -4.30 27.03
CA PRO A 288 41.49 -3.90 27.99
C PRO A 288 40.91 -3.47 29.34
N GLU A 289 41.60 -3.79 30.44
CA GLU A 289 41.15 -3.47 31.81
C GLU A 289 40.82 -1.98 31.97
N GLY A 290 41.67 -1.11 31.41
CA GLY A 290 41.51 0.34 31.44
C GLY A 290 40.34 0.88 30.59
N LEU A 291 39.53 0.03 29.95
CA LEU A 291 38.32 0.43 29.23
C LEU A 291 37.06 -0.23 29.79
N LYS A 292 37.19 -1.19 30.72
CA LYS A 292 36.03 -1.89 31.32
C LYS A 292 35.09 -0.95 32.07
N TYR A 293 35.58 0.20 32.54
CA TYR A 293 34.75 1.21 33.18
C TYR A 293 33.81 1.94 32.19
N LEU A 294 34.12 1.95 30.88
CA LEU A 294 33.23 2.53 29.86
C LEU A 294 32.06 1.59 29.56
N ASN A 295 32.36 0.31 29.40
CA ASN A 295 31.39 -0.75 29.21
C ASN A 295 32.02 -2.09 29.62
N PRO A 296 31.53 -2.72 30.72
CA PRO A 296 32.10 -3.97 31.21
C PRO A 296 31.57 -5.20 30.45
N ASN A 297 30.57 -5.04 29.57
CA ASN A 297 29.97 -6.17 28.86
C ASN A 297 30.96 -6.75 27.86
N LEU A 298 31.07 -8.07 27.83
CA LEU A 298 31.91 -8.81 26.90
C LEU A 298 31.02 -9.57 25.94
N GLY A 299 31.32 -9.46 24.64
CA GLY A 299 30.60 -10.18 23.60
C GLY A 299 30.79 -9.54 22.24
N GLY A 300 30.16 -10.13 21.25
CA GLY A 300 30.29 -9.73 19.85
C GLY A 300 28.91 -9.68 19.21
N LEU A 301 28.78 -8.85 18.19
CA LEU A 301 27.57 -8.74 17.40
C LEU A 301 27.87 -9.29 16.01
N ILE A 302 27.08 -10.26 15.59
CA ILE A 302 27.19 -10.89 14.27
C ILE A 302 25.95 -10.52 13.46
N TYR A 303 26.14 -9.81 12.36
CA TYR A 303 25.04 -9.44 11.48
C TYR A 303 25.09 -10.32 10.22
N ILE A 304 23.99 -10.99 9.93
CA ILE A 304 23.82 -11.80 8.71
C ILE A 304 22.85 -11.05 7.80
N HIS A 305 23.35 -10.61 6.64
CA HIS A 305 22.54 -9.81 5.73
C HIS A 305 22.92 -10.04 4.27
N ASN A 306 22.07 -9.55 3.37
CA ASN A 306 22.36 -9.54 1.94
C ASN A 306 23.52 -8.56 1.63
N HIS A 307 24.28 -8.84 0.56
CA HIS A 307 25.40 -8.04 0.06
C HIS A 307 25.05 -6.57 -0.22
N THR A 308 23.79 -6.26 -0.49
CA THR A 308 23.31 -4.89 -0.76
C THR A 308 22.88 -4.12 0.50
N THR A 309 22.68 -4.83 1.62
CA THR A 309 22.18 -4.24 2.87
C THR A 309 23.33 -3.84 3.78
N TYR A 310 23.19 -2.73 4.51
CA TYR A 310 24.18 -2.30 5.50
C TYR A 310 23.85 -2.89 6.89
N PRO A 311 24.85 -3.25 7.73
CA PRO A 311 24.62 -3.93 9.01
C PRO A 311 23.65 -3.23 9.96
N THR A 312 23.58 -1.90 9.97
CA THR A 312 22.66 -1.16 10.88
C THR A 312 21.18 -1.32 10.52
N LEU A 313 20.85 -1.93 9.38
CA LEU A 313 19.47 -2.17 8.94
C LEU A 313 18.96 -3.57 9.33
N VAL A 314 19.81 -4.37 9.96
CA VAL A 314 19.47 -5.72 10.42
C VAL A 314 19.82 -5.88 11.89
N ASP A 315 19.05 -6.69 12.58
CA ASP A 315 19.34 -7.03 13.97
C ASP A 315 20.49 -8.06 14.03
N PRO A 316 21.38 -7.96 15.02
CA PRO A 316 22.44 -8.94 15.20
C PRO A 316 21.89 -10.27 15.69
N VAL A 317 22.56 -11.34 15.31
CA VAL A 317 22.37 -12.67 15.87
C VAL A 317 23.10 -12.70 17.21
N THR A 318 22.35 -12.76 18.31
CA THR A 318 22.86 -12.88 19.68
C THR A 318 23.17 -14.31 20.06
#